data_AF-L9XQA0-F1
#
_entry.id   AF-L9XQA0-F1
#
_cell.length_a   1.000
_cell.length_b   1.000
_cell.length_c   1.000
_cell.angle_alpha   90.00
_cell.angle_beta   90.00
_cell.angle_gamma   90.00
#
_symmetry.space_group_name_H-M   'P 1'
#
loop_
_entity.id
_entity.type
_entity.pdbx_description
1 polymer ?
#
loop_
_entity_poly.entity_id
_entity_poly.type
_entity_poly.pdbx_seq_one_letter_code
_entity_poly.pdbx_strand_id
1 'polypeptide(L)'
;MYAKQNLEMRIWRVLLRLSAELHDFGYVQAIDATGMDRIGASQHYAKRTNYTFEAVKTTLLSDCKTGSTLDIHCSMKQPHDSKIGWQMVKRNLDKLNILTAYKGYDWWLLRKRLRAEGVKPVIKHPECGWHGIANNLLRDDTISHQRSNAESTFFALRRKYGEIVRARTWFGQFRELVLKCAVRNIELSVSHS
;
A
#
# COMPACT_ATOMS: atom_id res chain seq x y z
N MET A 1 17.33 -15.63 20.37
CA MET A 1 16.22 -14.77 19.87
C MET A 1 16.82 -13.85 18.80
N TYR A 2 16.35 -13.91 17.55
CA TYR A 2 17.01 -13.20 16.44
C TYR A 2 16.91 -11.67 16.61
N ALA A 3 18.04 -10.96 16.67
CA ALA A 3 18.13 -9.52 16.93
C ALA A 3 17.19 -8.65 16.06
N LYS A 4 16.96 -9.05 14.80
CA LYS A 4 16.05 -8.39 13.87
C LYS A 4 14.60 -8.33 14.36
N GLN A 5 14.16 -9.31 15.16
CA GLN A 5 12.78 -9.35 15.68
C GLN A 5 12.53 -8.38 16.84
N ASN A 6 13.58 -7.82 17.42
CA ASN A 6 13.48 -6.84 18.52
C ASN A 6 13.50 -5.39 18.03
N LEU A 7 13.79 -5.16 16.75
CA LEU A 7 13.80 -3.81 16.18
C LEU A 7 12.38 -3.20 16.16
N GLU A 8 12.27 -1.96 16.61
CA GLU A 8 11.03 -1.21 16.55
C GLU A 8 10.52 -1.03 15.12
N MET A 9 9.20 -0.94 14.95
CA MET A 9 8.57 -0.78 13.63
C MET A 9 9.00 0.50 12.90
N ARG A 10 9.39 1.54 13.64
CA ARG A 10 9.90 2.78 13.05
C ARG A 10 11.17 2.54 12.21
N ILE A 11 12.04 1.63 12.64
CA ILE A 11 13.31 1.33 11.94
C ILE A 11 13.02 0.70 10.58
N TRP A 12 12.09 -0.25 10.53
CA TRP A 12 11.66 -0.88 9.28
C TRP A 12 11.03 0.13 8.31
N ARG A 13 10.23 1.07 8.83
CA ARG A 13 9.66 2.14 8.01
C ARG A 13 10.72 3.09 7.46
N VAL A 14 11.74 3.43 8.27
CA VAL A 14 12.88 4.22 7.81
C VAL A 14 13.65 3.48 6.70
N LEU A 15 13.88 2.17 6.85
CA LEU A 15 14.51 1.36 5.80
C LEU A 15 13.73 1.44 4.48
N LEU A 16 12.41 1.26 4.52
CA LEU A 16 11.57 1.37 3.32
C LEU A 16 11.65 2.77 2.71
N ARG A 17 11.57 3.81 3.55
CA ARG A 17 11.63 5.21 3.11
C ARG A 17 12.96 5.51 2.40
N LEU A 18 14.09 5.13 3.00
CA LEU A 18 15.42 5.32 2.42
C LEU A 18 15.56 4.57 1.10
N SER A 19 15.02 3.36 1.00
CA SER A 19 15.04 2.61 -0.27
C SER A 19 14.21 3.28 -1.37
N ALA A 20 13.11 3.94 -1.01
CA ALA A 20 12.29 4.67 -1.96
C ALA A 20 12.99 5.95 -2.45
N GLU A 21 13.75 6.62 -1.59
CA GLU A 21 14.53 7.84 -1.90
C GLU A 21 15.66 7.62 -2.93
N LEU A 22 15.91 6.37 -3.34
CA LEU A 22 16.79 6.03 -4.46
C LEU A 22 16.16 6.35 -5.83
N HIS A 23 14.91 6.81 -5.88
CA HIS A 23 14.13 6.97 -7.11
C HIS A 23 13.59 8.39 -7.27
N ASP A 24 13.62 8.89 -8.51
CA ASP A 24 12.97 10.15 -8.89
C ASP A 24 11.47 9.91 -9.17
N PHE A 25 10.66 10.12 -8.14
CA PHE A 25 9.22 9.89 -8.19
C PHE A 25 8.51 10.69 -9.30
N GLY A 26 7.41 10.12 -9.80
CA GLY A 26 6.52 10.79 -10.73
C GLY A 26 5.52 11.69 -10.02
N TYR A 27 4.62 12.24 -10.82
CA TYR A 27 3.54 13.12 -10.33
C TYR A 27 2.31 12.33 -9.83
N VAL A 28 2.25 11.03 -10.08
CA VAL A 28 1.10 10.17 -9.77
C VAL A 28 1.54 9.01 -8.89
N GLN A 29 0.83 8.85 -7.78
CA GLN A 29 1.01 7.75 -6.86
C GLN A 29 -0.30 6.96 -6.76
N ALA A 30 -0.17 5.64 -6.61
CA ALA A 30 -1.29 4.73 -6.51
C ALA A 30 -1.32 4.07 -5.14
N ILE A 31 -2.52 3.97 -4.56
CA ILE A 31 -2.78 3.16 -3.38
C ILE A 31 -3.76 2.04 -3.70
N ASP A 32 -3.39 0.83 -3.30
CA ASP A 32 -4.25 -0.34 -3.46
C ASP A 32 -4.09 -1.31 -2.29
N ALA A 33 -5.10 -2.16 -2.09
CA ALA A 33 -5.04 -3.20 -1.07
C ALA A 33 -5.39 -4.57 -1.65
N THR A 34 -4.62 -5.58 -1.26
CA THR A 34 -4.81 -6.97 -1.67
C THR A 34 -4.57 -7.92 -0.50
N GLY A 35 -5.14 -9.13 -0.57
CA GLY A 35 -4.84 -10.19 0.39
C GLY A 35 -3.50 -10.84 0.03
N MET A 36 -2.62 -11.04 1.02
CA MET A 36 -1.43 -11.88 0.85
C MET A 36 -1.62 -13.17 1.65
N ASP A 37 -1.38 -14.31 0.99
CA ASP A 37 -1.41 -15.59 1.66
C ASP A 37 -0.34 -15.65 2.75
N ARG A 38 -0.54 -16.51 3.73
CA ARG A 38 0.40 -16.62 4.84
C ARG A 38 0.37 -18.01 5.47
N ILE A 39 1.45 -18.30 6.19
CA ILE A 39 1.45 -19.44 7.11
C ILE A 39 0.56 -19.09 8.30
N GLY A 40 -0.33 -20.03 8.68
CA GLY A 40 -1.25 -19.87 9.80
C GLY A 40 -0.56 -19.33 11.06
N ALA A 41 -1.23 -18.39 11.74
CA ALA A 41 -0.76 -17.89 13.02
C ALA A 41 -0.69 -19.03 14.05
N SER A 42 0.25 -18.97 15.00
CA SER A 42 0.27 -19.97 16.08
C SER A 42 -1.05 -19.91 16.85
N GLN A 43 -1.61 -21.07 17.22
CA GLN A 43 -2.90 -21.14 17.93
C GLN A 43 -2.93 -20.24 19.17
N HIS A 44 -1.83 -20.20 19.91
CA HIS A 44 -1.67 -19.33 21.08
C HIS A 44 -1.72 -17.83 20.74
N TYR A 45 -1.12 -17.40 19.62
CA TYR A 45 -1.17 -16.00 19.17
C TYR A 45 -2.55 -15.63 18.60
N ALA A 46 -3.16 -16.54 17.84
CA ALA A 46 -4.47 -16.34 17.23
C ALA A 46 -5.57 -16.15 18.29
N LYS A 47 -5.58 -16.99 19.33
CA LYS A 47 -6.51 -16.88 20.46
C LYS A 47 -6.39 -15.56 21.22
N ARG A 48 -5.15 -15.06 21.43
CA ARG A 48 -4.90 -13.81 22.15
C ARG A 48 -5.28 -12.56 21.36
N THR A 49 -5.15 -12.58 20.03
CA THR A 49 -5.30 -11.39 19.17
C THR A 49 -6.63 -11.32 18.43
N ASN A 50 -7.54 -12.28 18.65
CA ASN A 50 -8.78 -12.47 17.90
C ASN A 50 -8.50 -12.50 16.38
N TYR A 51 -7.54 -13.34 15.99
CA TYR A 51 -7.04 -13.43 14.63
C TYR A 51 -7.85 -14.45 13.82
N THR A 52 -8.62 -14.00 12.82
CA THR A 52 -9.63 -14.84 12.15
C THR A 52 -9.41 -15.08 10.64
N PHE A 53 -8.45 -14.40 9.99
CA PHE A 53 -8.34 -14.44 8.52
C PHE A 53 -7.17 -15.28 8.01
N GLU A 54 -7.40 -16.05 6.94
CA GLU A 54 -6.38 -16.87 6.28
C GLU A 54 -5.36 -16.02 5.53
N ALA A 55 -5.78 -14.93 4.88
CA ALA A 55 -4.91 -13.94 4.23
C ALA A 55 -4.69 -12.69 5.08
N VAL A 56 -3.53 -12.05 4.91
CA VAL A 56 -3.22 -10.74 5.50
C VAL A 56 -3.61 -9.65 4.51
N LYS A 57 -4.53 -8.76 4.90
CA LYS A 57 -4.87 -7.59 4.10
C LYS A 57 -3.68 -6.64 4.07
N THR A 58 -3.11 -6.43 2.89
CA THR A 58 -1.92 -5.62 2.67
C THR A 58 -2.26 -4.44 1.78
N THR A 59 -2.05 -3.23 2.28
CA THR A 59 -2.19 -1.98 1.54
C THR A 59 -0.81 -1.47 1.15
N LEU A 60 -0.64 -1.09 -0.11
CA LEU A 60 0.61 -0.60 -0.67
C LEU A 60 0.38 0.76 -1.29
N LEU A 61 1.29 1.70 -1.01
CA LEU A 61 1.39 2.98 -1.68
C LEU A 61 2.64 2.94 -2.56
N SER A 62 2.47 3.13 -3.86
CA SER A 62 3.56 3.09 -4.83
C SER A 62 3.56 4.31 -5.74
N ASP A 63 4.74 4.65 -6.25
CA ASP A 63 4.88 5.60 -7.33
C ASP A 63 4.53 4.96 -8.69
N CYS A 64 3.72 5.64 -9.50
CA CYS A 64 3.27 5.10 -10.78
C CYS A 64 4.34 5.15 -11.87
N LYS A 65 5.33 6.05 -11.78
CA LYS A 65 6.39 6.21 -12.78
C LYS A 65 7.48 5.14 -12.63
N THR A 66 7.96 4.97 -11.40
CA THR A 66 9.09 4.08 -11.07
C THR A 66 8.62 2.71 -10.59
N GLY A 67 7.37 2.59 -10.16
CA GLY A 67 6.85 1.39 -9.50
C GLY A 67 7.46 1.17 -8.11
N SER A 68 8.20 2.14 -7.57
CA SER A 68 8.80 2.04 -6.24
C SER A 68 7.74 2.09 -5.14
N THR A 69 7.94 1.33 -4.06
CA THR A 69 7.03 1.30 -2.92
C THR A 69 7.40 2.39 -1.93
N LEU A 70 6.46 3.30 -1.65
CA LEU A 70 6.61 4.41 -0.71
C LEU A 70 6.24 4.01 0.73
N ASP A 71 5.14 3.29 0.90
CA ASP A 71 4.72 2.76 2.20
C ASP A 71 3.94 1.46 2.02
N ILE A 72 3.95 0.63 3.07
CA ILE A 72 3.16 -0.59 3.15
C ILE A 72 2.50 -0.70 4.53
N HIS A 73 1.28 -1.23 4.54
CA HIS A 73 0.58 -1.58 5.74
C HIS A 73 -0.03 -2.96 5.63
N CYS A 74 0.01 -3.74 6.71
CA CYS A 74 -0.70 -5.01 6.77
C CYS A 74 -1.60 -5.04 8.00
N SER A 75 -2.80 -5.56 7.85
CA SER A 75 -3.81 -5.63 8.91
C SER A 75 -4.26 -7.07 9.16
N MET A 76 -4.45 -7.40 10.43
CA MET A 76 -5.01 -8.67 10.88
C MET A 76 -6.54 -8.73 10.81
N LYS A 77 -7.18 -7.56 10.67
CA LYS A 77 -8.63 -7.39 10.53
C LYS A 77 -8.94 -6.82 9.15
N GLN A 78 -10.22 -6.67 8.82
CA GLN A 78 -10.68 -5.85 7.69
C GLN A 78 -11.08 -4.44 8.17
N PRO A 79 -10.12 -3.54 8.46
CA PRO A 79 -10.45 -2.14 8.69
C PRO A 79 -10.96 -1.52 7.39
N HIS A 80 -11.75 -0.45 7.54
CA HIS A 80 -12.18 0.36 6.40
C HIS A 80 -10.97 0.92 5.66
N ASP A 81 -10.88 0.65 4.36
CA ASP A 81 -9.69 0.94 3.54
C ASP A 81 -9.28 2.41 3.60
N SER A 82 -10.26 3.32 3.59
CA SER A 82 -10.01 4.76 3.68
C SER A 82 -9.29 5.21 4.96
N LYS A 83 -9.42 4.49 6.09
CA LYS A 83 -8.70 4.84 7.34
C LYS A 83 -7.22 4.50 7.24
N ILE A 84 -6.91 3.31 6.74
CA ILE A 84 -5.52 2.88 6.51
C ILE A 84 -4.89 3.71 5.39
N GLY A 85 -5.64 3.93 4.31
CA GLY A 85 -5.20 4.78 3.20
C GLY A 85 -4.82 6.18 3.65
N TRP A 86 -5.67 6.82 4.48
CA TRP A 86 -5.33 8.13 5.05
C TRP A 86 -4.06 8.10 5.92
N GLN A 87 -3.86 7.07 6.75
CA GLN A 87 -2.66 6.96 7.56
C GLN A 87 -1.39 6.83 6.72
N MET A 88 -1.44 6.08 5.62
CA MET A 88 -0.31 5.92 4.71
C MET A 88 -0.03 7.21 3.95
N VAL A 89 -1.07 7.87 3.44
CA VAL A 89 -0.94 9.16 2.75
C VAL A 89 -0.37 10.21 3.68
N LYS A 90 -0.88 10.34 4.91
CA LYS A 90 -0.42 11.35 5.88
C LYS A 90 1.09 11.27 6.17
N ARG A 91 1.69 10.08 6.07
CA ARG A 91 3.13 9.88 6.30
C ARG A 91 4.01 10.27 5.10
N ASN A 92 3.42 10.45 3.93
CA ASN A 92 4.13 10.65 2.66
C ASN A 92 3.57 11.87 1.90
N LEU A 93 2.94 12.84 2.58
CA LEU A 93 2.31 14.00 1.93
C LEU A 93 3.31 14.81 1.10
N ASP A 94 4.55 14.89 1.57
CA ASP A 94 5.67 15.53 0.88
C ASP A 94 6.02 14.89 -0.47
N LYS A 95 5.60 13.64 -0.69
CA LYS A 95 5.90 12.83 -1.90
C LYS A 95 4.68 12.64 -2.80
N LEU A 96 3.56 13.30 -2.49
CA LEU A 96 2.27 13.06 -3.15
C LEU A 96 1.75 14.31 -3.86
N ASN A 97 1.52 14.19 -5.16
CA ASN A 97 0.87 15.25 -5.94
C ASN A 97 -0.53 14.81 -6.38
N ILE A 98 -0.62 13.65 -7.02
CA ILE A 98 -1.88 13.05 -7.46
C ILE A 98 -1.98 11.63 -6.88
N LEU A 99 -3.07 11.35 -6.17
CA LEU A 99 -3.34 10.02 -5.62
C LEU A 99 -4.45 9.32 -6.40
N THR A 100 -4.12 8.22 -7.07
CA THR A 100 -5.10 7.29 -7.66
C THR A 100 -5.37 6.11 -6.71
N ALA A 101 -6.61 5.65 -6.65
CA ALA A 101 -7.01 4.55 -5.77
C ALA A 101 -8.21 3.77 -6.31
N TYR A 102 -8.42 2.56 -5.79
CA TYR A 102 -9.62 1.77 -6.07
C TYR A 102 -10.91 2.47 -5.61
N LYS A 103 -12.04 2.16 -6.25
CA LYS A 103 -13.38 2.66 -5.86
C LYS A 103 -13.72 2.41 -4.39
N GLY A 104 -13.17 1.35 -3.77
CA GLY A 104 -13.35 1.06 -2.34
C GLY A 104 -12.74 2.11 -1.40
N TYR A 105 -11.89 3.01 -1.92
CA TYR A 105 -11.38 4.17 -1.20
C TYR A 105 -12.24 5.42 -1.40
N ASP A 106 -13.33 5.36 -2.19
CA ASP A 106 -14.21 6.51 -2.37
C ASP A 106 -14.98 6.81 -1.10
N TRP A 107 -14.37 7.66 -0.28
CA TRP A 107 -14.99 8.25 0.87
C TRP A 107 -14.85 9.75 0.77
N TRP A 108 -15.97 10.47 0.85
CA TRP A 108 -16.02 11.92 0.75
C TRP A 108 -15.02 12.60 1.70
N LEU A 109 -14.85 12.05 2.91
CA LEU A 109 -13.92 12.57 3.90
C LEU A 109 -12.46 12.38 3.50
N LEU A 110 -12.11 11.26 2.85
CA LEU A 110 -10.76 11.03 2.32
C LEU A 110 -10.43 12.06 1.24
N ARG A 111 -11.35 12.30 0.29
CA ARG A 111 -11.15 13.31 -0.76
C ARG A 111 -11.00 14.72 -0.20
N LYS A 112 -11.83 15.09 0.77
CA LYS A 112 -11.76 16.41 1.42
C LYS A 112 -10.41 16.62 2.10
N ARG A 113 -9.93 15.60 2.82
CA ARG A 113 -8.62 15.64 3.48
C ARG A 113 -7.48 15.71 2.49
N LEU A 114 -7.50 14.90 1.42
CA LEU A 114 -6.48 14.96 0.37
C LEU A 114 -6.38 16.35 -0.26
N ARG A 115 -7.53 16.94 -0.62
CA ARG A 115 -7.58 18.30 -1.18
C ARG A 115 -7.09 19.37 -0.20
N ALA A 116 -7.39 19.22 1.09
CA ALA A 116 -6.93 20.16 2.12
C ALA A 116 -5.41 20.16 2.28
N GLU A 117 -4.76 19.02 2.05
CA GLU A 117 -3.30 18.89 2.05
C GLU A 117 -2.67 19.15 0.66
N GLY A 118 -3.44 19.64 -0.32
CA GLY A 118 -2.95 19.93 -1.68
C GLY A 118 -2.79 18.70 -2.60
N VAL A 119 -3.16 17.50 -2.15
CA VAL A 119 -3.09 16.27 -2.96
C VAL A 119 -4.36 16.11 -3.79
N LYS A 120 -4.23 15.94 -5.11
CA LYS A 120 -5.38 15.75 -6.02
C LYS A 120 -5.87 14.29 -5.99
N PRO A 121 -7.09 13.98 -5.52
CA PRO A 121 -7.60 12.61 -5.50
C PRO A 121 -8.23 12.21 -6.84
N VAL A 122 -7.72 11.14 -7.46
CA VAL A 122 -8.23 10.51 -8.69
C VAL A 122 -8.78 9.11 -8.38
N ILE A 123 -9.77 9.02 -7.48
CA ILE A 123 -10.41 7.76 -7.04
C ILE A 123 -11.75 7.56 -7.77
N LYS A 124 -12.04 6.43 -8.45
CA LYS A 124 -13.33 6.32 -9.20
C LYS A 124 -14.50 6.35 -8.22
N HIS A 125 -15.58 7.04 -8.57
CA HIS A 125 -16.80 6.97 -7.79
C HIS A 125 -17.47 5.61 -8.00
N PRO A 126 -18.05 5.00 -6.96
CA PRO A 126 -18.97 3.89 -7.13
C PRO A 126 -20.06 4.33 -8.11
N GLU A 127 -20.33 3.50 -9.12
CA GLU A 127 -21.38 3.72 -10.11
C GLU A 127 -22.77 3.43 -9.51
N CYS A 128 -23.04 3.99 -8.33
CA CYS A 128 -24.35 3.90 -7.69
C CYS A 128 -25.12 5.19 -7.99
N GLY A 129 -25.96 5.13 -9.02
CA GLY A 129 -26.79 6.25 -9.47
C GLY A 129 -26.11 7.27 -10.39
N TRP A 130 -26.92 8.19 -10.92
CA TRP A 130 -26.52 9.18 -11.93
C TRP A 130 -25.35 10.08 -11.52
N HIS A 131 -25.25 10.42 -10.22
CA HIS A 131 -24.17 11.25 -9.71
C HIS A 131 -22.79 10.57 -9.80
N GLY A 132 -22.71 9.26 -9.56
CA GLY A 132 -21.45 8.52 -9.67
C GLY A 132 -20.98 8.42 -11.12
N ILE A 133 -21.92 8.15 -12.03
CA ILE A 133 -21.66 8.03 -13.48
C ILE A 133 -21.22 9.38 -14.06
N ALA A 134 -21.95 10.48 -13.78
CA ALA A 134 -21.60 11.80 -14.27
C ALA A 134 -20.22 12.28 -13.78
N ASN A 135 -19.87 12.02 -12.51
CA ASN A 135 -18.56 12.38 -11.97
C ASN A 135 -17.42 11.53 -12.56
N ASN A 136 -17.69 10.30 -12.99
CA ASN A 136 -16.70 9.46 -13.66
C ASN A 136 -16.50 9.88 -15.13
N LEU A 137 -17.55 10.30 -15.83
CA LEU A 137 -17.49 10.77 -17.23
C LEU A 137 -16.67 12.05 -17.40
N LEU A 138 -16.69 12.95 -16.41
CA LEU A 138 -15.95 14.20 -16.44
C LEU A 138 -14.46 14.02 -16.09
N ARG A 139 -13.98 12.79 -15.93
CA ARG A 139 -12.67 12.53 -15.37
C ARG A 139 -11.69 12.02 -16.41
N ASP A 140 -10.44 12.44 -16.22
CA ASP A 140 -9.32 11.95 -17.00
C ASP A 140 -9.06 10.47 -16.69
N ASP A 141 -9.52 9.60 -17.60
CA ASP A 141 -9.36 8.16 -17.49
C ASP A 141 -7.89 7.74 -17.58
N THR A 142 -7.02 8.49 -18.26
CA THR A 142 -5.59 8.12 -18.41
C THR A 142 -4.87 8.05 -17.06
N ILE A 143 -5.10 9.00 -16.17
CA ILE A 143 -4.54 9.00 -14.81
C ILE A 143 -5.22 7.93 -13.94
N SER A 144 -6.52 7.71 -14.13
CA SER A 144 -7.25 6.67 -13.39
C SER A 144 -6.76 5.26 -13.74
N HIS A 145 -6.31 5.03 -14.98
CA HIS A 145 -5.73 3.74 -15.42
C HIS A 145 -4.39 3.43 -14.75
N GLN A 146 -3.62 4.43 -14.33
CA GLN A 146 -2.33 4.22 -13.63
C GLN A 146 -2.48 3.51 -12.26
N ARG A 147 -3.71 3.29 -11.78
CA ARG A 147 -3.98 2.42 -10.64
C ARG A 147 -3.51 0.98 -10.88
N SER A 148 -3.51 0.50 -12.13
CA SER A 148 -2.96 -0.82 -12.49
C SER A 148 -1.47 -0.95 -12.17
N ASN A 149 -0.75 0.16 -11.94
CA ASN A 149 0.65 0.13 -11.54
C ASN A 149 0.82 -0.35 -10.10
N ALA A 150 -0.13 -0.06 -9.20
CA ALA A 150 -0.12 -0.64 -7.85
C ALA A 150 -0.40 -2.15 -7.90
N GLU A 151 -1.36 -2.58 -8.73
CA GLU A 151 -1.66 -4.00 -8.94
C GLU A 151 -0.46 -4.74 -9.56
N SER A 152 0.20 -4.13 -10.55
CA SER A 152 1.45 -4.63 -11.16
C SER A 152 2.59 -4.72 -10.15
N THR A 153 2.68 -3.74 -9.23
CA THR A 153 3.68 -3.75 -8.16
C THR A 153 3.44 -4.89 -7.19
N PHE A 154 2.19 -5.14 -6.80
CA PHE A 154 1.83 -6.32 -6.01
C PHE A 154 2.16 -7.62 -6.74
N PHE A 155 1.83 -7.73 -8.02
CA PHE A 155 2.11 -8.90 -8.84
C PHE A 155 3.63 -9.17 -8.95
N ALA A 156 4.42 -8.13 -9.22
CA ALA A 156 5.88 -8.24 -9.27
C ALA A 156 6.47 -8.69 -7.92
N LEU A 157 5.96 -8.14 -6.81
CA LEU A 157 6.38 -8.50 -5.46
C LEU A 157 6.08 -9.98 -5.15
N ARG A 158 4.88 -10.46 -5.52
CA ARG A 158 4.46 -11.86 -5.38
C ARG A 158 5.30 -12.81 -6.22
N ARG A 159 5.49 -12.48 -7.50
CA ARG A 159 6.24 -13.32 -8.44
C ARG A 159 7.70 -13.50 -8.02
N LYS A 160 8.32 -12.47 -7.45
CA LYS A 160 9.74 -12.49 -7.07
C LYS A 160 9.99 -13.05 -5.67
N TYR A 161 9.18 -12.69 -4.69
CA TYR A 161 9.41 -13.04 -3.27
C TYR A 161 8.41 -14.07 -2.72
N GLY A 162 7.60 -14.66 -3.58
CA GLY A 162 6.56 -15.61 -3.23
C GLY A 162 5.29 -14.96 -2.70
N GLU A 163 4.17 -15.65 -2.90
CA GLU A 163 2.83 -15.20 -2.51
C GLU A 163 2.56 -15.32 -1.01
N ILE A 164 3.29 -16.21 -0.33
CA ILE A 164 3.09 -16.55 1.07
C ILE A 164 4.01 -15.72 1.97
N VAL A 165 3.41 -15.04 2.95
CA VAL A 165 4.12 -14.43 4.08
C VAL A 165 4.42 -15.50 5.13
N ARG A 166 5.71 -15.74 5.39
CA ARG A 166 6.17 -16.86 6.23
C ARG A 166 6.11 -16.56 7.72
N ALA A 167 6.22 -15.29 8.09
CA ALA A 167 6.15 -14.90 9.49
C ALA A 167 4.78 -15.26 10.12
N ARG A 168 4.83 -15.80 11.34
CA ARG A 168 3.64 -16.25 12.08
C ARG A 168 3.02 -15.19 13.00
N THR A 169 3.78 -14.13 13.31
CA THR A 169 3.30 -12.98 14.11
C THR A 169 3.03 -11.80 13.19
N TRP A 170 2.06 -10.95 13.54
CA TRP A 170 1.73 -9.79 12.72
C TRP A 170 2.89 -8.83 12.52
N PHE A 171 3.64 -8.55 13.60
CA PHE A 171 4.86 -7.74 13.50
C PHE A 171 5.89 -8.37 12.57
N GLY A 172 6.03 -9.70 12.59
CA GLY A 172 6.89 -10.41 11.65
C GLY A 172 6.40 -10.29 10.21
N GLN A 173 5.09 -10.42 9.98
CA GLN A 173 4.48 -10.32 8.64
C GLN A 173 4.69 -8.93 8.06
N PHE A 174 4.47 -7.89 8.86
CA PHE A 174 4.74 -6.52 8.46
C PHE A 174 6.21 -6.32 8.07
N ARG A 175 7.14 -6.79 8.91
CA ARG A 175 8.58 -6.65 8.67
C ARG A 175 9.02 -7.40 7.42
N GLU A 176 8.49 -8.60 7.20
CA GLU A 176 8.75 -9.38 5.99
C GLU A 176 8.30 -8.62 4.74
N LEU A 177 7.09 -8.07 4.76
CA LEU A 177 6.55 -7.28 3.65
C LEU A 177 7.37 -6.01 3.39
N VAL A 178 7.75 -5.30 4.44
CA VAL A 178 8.64 -4.12 4.34
C VAL A 178 9.96 -4.49 3.70
N LEU A 179 10.58 -5.58 4.15
CA LEU A 179 11.88 -6.00 3.62
C LEU A 179 11.77 -6.39 2.14
N LYS A 180 10.72 -7.13 1.75
CA LYS A 180 10.45 -7.45 0.34
C LYS A 180 10.31 -6.18 -0.52
N CYS A 181 9.60 -5.17 -0.01
CA CYS A 181 9.44 -3.89 -0.71
C CYS A 181 10.76 -3.11 -0.80
N ALA A 182 11.52 -3.03 0.28
CA ALA A 182 12.78 -2.29 0.32
C ALA A 182 13.84 -2.89 -0.59
N VAL A 183 13.97 -4.22 -0.59
CA VAL A 183 14.88 -4.93 -1.52
C VAL A 183 14.43 -4.68 -2.96
N ARG A 184 13.14 -4.75 -3.27
CA ARG A 184 12.64 -4.45 -4.62
C ARG A 184 12.99 -3.03 -5.06
N ASN A 185 12.85 -2.03 -4.19
CA ASN A 185 13.23 -0.66 -4.51
C ASN A 185 14.73 -0.55 -4.84
N ILE A 186 15.60 -1.21 -4.07
CA ILE A 186 17.05 -1.23 -4.33
C ILE A 186 17.35 -1.96 -5.65
N GLU A 187 16.69 -3.07 -5.93
CA GLU A 187 16.87 -3.79 -7.20
C GLU A 187 16.45 -2.94 -8.40
N LEU A 188 15.34 -2.19 -8.29
CA LEU A 188 14.92 -1.27 -9.33
C LEU A 188 15.96 -0.17 -9.54
N SER A 189 16.56 0.38 -8.48
CA SER A 189 17.56 1.45 -8.65
C SER A 189 18.83 0.91 -9.33
N VAL A 190 19.29 -0.28 -8.95
CA VAL A 190 20.50 -0.90 -9.54
C VAL A 190 20.25 -1.38 -10.97
N SER A 191 19.04 -1.84 -11.31
CA SER A 191 18.72 -2.32 -12.67
C SER A 191 18.53 -1.19 -13.68
N HIS A 192 18.31 0.03 -13.20
CA HIS A 192 18.21 1.25 -14.01
C HIS A 192 19.49 2.11 -13.95
N SER A 193 20.56 1.61 -13.31
CA SER A 193 21.89 2.23 -13.25
C SER A 193 22.78 1.79 -14.42
#